data_AF-A0AAN9TLI4-F1
#
_entry.id   AF-A0AAN9TLI4-F1
#
_cell.length_a   1.000
_cell.length_b   1.000
_cell.length_c   1.000
_cell.angle_alpha   90.00
_cell.angle_beta   90.00
_cell.angle_gamma   90.00
#
_symmetry.space_group_name_H-M   'P 1'
#
loop_
_entity.id
_entity.type
_entity.pdbx_description
1 polymer ?
#
loop_
_entity_poly.entity_id
_entity_poly.type
_entity_poly.pdbx_seq_one_letter_code
_entity_poly.pdbx_strand_id
1 'polypeptide(L)'
;MNPSTSFKNKMSRRMKKYSCMLHEETGIAEACKSKYLMVCNAGLVSGIKQDSIVDVFSKYSIQRVLMVPGKSYSFVELASDEVANQAINDINGKLVLPEVKGPLYLLLVEKRTFSVAEMHSWIIQCLPDLPEKPSDDERVFYTFKSSLLETVLQCTYALGCPDFTWPLYKPNPKSGASHSLFFPEEAIFLDHPRFATLTRNIRERRGEKVAINLPIFKDKNTPSPFIEDFSILGDDGESARAALPDHVYLDAMGFGMGCCRGDDTY
;
A
#
# COMPACT_ATOMS: atom_id res chain seq x y z
N MET A 1 13.02 -34.13 -25.82
CA MET A 1 13.39 -35.10 -24.77
C MET A 1 12.44 -34.90 -23.59
N ASN A 2 11.69 -35.93 -23.19
CA ASN A 2 10.84 -35.85 -22.00
C ASN A 2 11.71 -35.73 -20.74
N PRO A 3 11.45 -34.76 -19.83
CA PRO A 3 12.26 -34.61 -18.63
C PRO A 3 12.19 -35.86 -17.76
N SER A 4 13.34 -36.30 -17.26
CA SER A 4 13.46 -37.48 -16.42
C SER A 4 12.55 -37.38 -15.18
N THR A 5 12.01 -38.50 -14.71
CA THR A 5 11.07 -38.56 -13.59
C THR A 5 11.63 -37.89 -12.32
N SER A 6 12.95 -37.95 -12.14
CA SER A 6 13.69 -37.25 -11.06
C SER A 6 13.60 -35.72 -11.17
N PHE A 7 13.71 -35.17 -12.39
CA PHE A 7 13.61 -33.73 -12.63
C PHE A 7 12.21 -33.19 -12.33
N LYS A 8 11.17 -33.91 -12.76
CA LYS A 8 9.76 -33.55 -12.47
C LYS A 8 9.48 -33.54 -10.96
N ASN A 9 9.98 -34.53 -10.23
CA ASN A 9 9.82 -34.61 -8.77
C ASN A 9 10.57 -33.48 -8.04
N LYS A 10 11.78 -33.13 -8.49
CA LYS A 10 12.56 -32.02 -7.92
C LYS A 10 11.91 -30.66 -8.18
N MET A 11 11.36 -30.47 -9.38
CA MET A 11 10.62 -29.28 -9.76
C MET A 11 9.34 -29.13 -8.93
N SER A 12 8.53 -30.19 -8.81
CA SER A 12 7.31 -30.18 -8.00
C SER A 12 7.58 -29.83 -6.53
N ARG A 13 8.65 -30.38 -5.93
CA ARG A 13 9.06 -30.04 -4.56
C ARG A 13 9.44 -28.57 -4.40
N ARG A 14 10.15 -27.99 -5.38
CA ARG A 14 10.53 -26.57 -5.33
C ARG A 14 9.35 -25.64 -5.55
N MET A 15 8.47 -25.96 -6.50
CA MET A 15 7.22 -25.21 -6.71
C MET A 15 6.38 -25.19 -5.44
N LYS A 16 6.22 -26.35 -4.77
CA LYS A 16 5.49 -26.41 -3.49
C LYS A 16 6.16 -25.59 -2.38
N LYS A 17 7.50 -25.53 -2.34
CA LYS A 17 8.21 -24.66 -1.40
C LYS A 17 7.91 -23.18 -1.65
N TYR A 18 7.99 -22.74 -2.91
CA TYR A 18 7.72 -21.34 -3.25
C TYR A 18 6.25 -20.96 -3.08
N SER A 19 5.33 -21.89 -3.33
CA SER A 19 3.91 -21.79 -3.01
C SER A 19 3.67 -21.49 -1.53
N CYS A 20 4.24 -22.31 -0.64
CA CYS A 20 4.17 -22.07 0.81
C CYS A 20 4.80 -20.72 1.19
N MET A 21 5.98 -20.40 0.64
CA MET A 21 6.66 -19.12 0.88
C MET A 21 5.82 -17.92 0.46
N LEU A 22 5.15 -17.98 -0.70
CA LEU A 22 4.26 -16.92 -1.17
C LEU A 22 3.14 -16.69 -0.15
N HIS A 23 2.44 -17.76 0.25
CA HIS A 23 1.33 -17.65 1.18
C HIS A 23 1.76 -17.18 2.58
N GLU A 24 2.84 -17.74 3.13
CA GLU A 24 3.34 -17.41 4.47
C GLU A 24 3.91 -15.99 4.56
N GLU A 25 4.62 -15.53 3.53
CA GLU A 25 5.31 -14.23 3.59
C GLU A 25 4.47 -13.06 3.04
N THR A 26 3.55 -13.32 2.13
CA THR A 26 2.83 -12.25 1.42
C THR A 26 1.31 -12.32 1.57
N GLY A 27 0.77 -13.45 2.03
CA GLY A 27 -0.68 -13.68 2.08
C GLY A 27 -1.36 -13.74 0.71
N ILE A 28 -0.59 -13.73 -0.40
CA ILE A 28 -1.13 -13.73 -1.76
C ILE A 28 -1.48 -15.17 -2.16
N ALA A 29 -2.65 -15.34 -2.76
CA ALA A 29 -3.08 -16.61 -3.33
C ALA A 29 -2.46 -16.84 -4.72
N GLU A 30 -2.20 -18.12 -5.02
CA GLU A 30 -1.88 -18.54 -6.39
C GLU A 30 -3.11 -18.42 -7.28
N ALA A 31 -2.89 -17.91 -8.48
CA ALA A 31 -3.95 -17.74 -9.48
C ALA A 31 -3.88 -18.82 -10.56
N CYS A 32 -5.02 -19.32 -10.99
CA CYS A 32 -5.10 -20.22 -12.16
C CYS A 32 -4.83 -19.47 -13.48
N LYS A 33 -5.19 -18.18 -13.53
CA LYS A 33 -4.94 -17.29 -14.67
C LYS A 33 -4.67 -15.89 -14.17
N SER A 34 -3.54 -15.32 -14.57
CA SER A 34 -3.12 -13.99 -14.16
C SER A 34 -2.04 -13.46 -15.08
N LYS A 35 -1.92 -12.14 -15.14
CA LYS A 35 -0.79 -11.45 -15.77
C LYS A 35 0.33 -11.10 -14.78
N TYR A 36 0.12 -11.39 -13.49
CA TYR A 36 1.08 -11.15 -12.43
C TYR A 36 1.82 -12.44 -12.07
N LEU A 37 3.15 -12.34 -12.00
CA LEU A 37 4.05 -13.43 -11.72
C LEU A 37 4.92 -13.12 -10.51
N MET A 38 5.09 -14.09 -9.62
CA MET A 38 6.20 -14.10 -8.67
C MET A 38 7.38 -14.81 -9.34
N VAL A 39 8.54 -14.14 -9.38
CA VAL A 39 9.80 -14.68 -9.88
C VAL A 39 10.67 -15.07 -8.70
N CYS A 40 10.72 -16.37 -8.40
CA CYS A 40 11.49 -16.93 -7.31
C CYS A 40 12.94 -17.16 -7.71
N ASN A 41 13.84 -17.09 -6.72
CA ASN A 41 15.29 -17.15 -6.91
C ASN A 41 15.83 -15.97 -7.76
N ALA A 42 15.14 -14.83 -7.67
CA ALA A 42 15.38 -13.64 -8.50
C ALA A 42 15.01 -12.36 -7.73
N GLY A 43 15.51 -12.23 -6.50
CA GLY A 43 15.33 -11.04 -5.67
C GLY A 43 16.66 -10.37 -5.35
N LEU A 44 16.58 -9.26 -4.61
CA LEU A 44 17.75 -8.44 -4.24
C LEU A 44 18.75 -9.21 -3.38
N VAL A 45 18.28 -10.08 -2.48
CA VAL A 45 19.15 -10.94 -1.66
C VAL A 45 19.90 -11.98 -2.51
N SER A 46 19.34 -12.34 -3.66
CA SER A 46 19.99 -13.23 -4.62
C SER A 46 21.04 -12.50 -5.47
N GLY A 47 21.25 -11.20 -5.27
CA GLY A 47 22.20 -10.38 -6.03
C GLY A 47 21.68 -9.95 -7.41
N ILE A 48 20.39 -10.16 -7.70
CA ILE A 48 19.79 -9.82 -8.99
C ILE A 48 19.40 -8.35 -9.02
N LYS A 49 19.81 -7.67 -10.09
CA LYS A 49 19.38 -6.30 -10.40
C LYS A 49 18.07 -6.30 -11.17
N GLN A 50 17.34 -5.20 -11.11
CA GLN A 50 16.10 -5.01 -11.86
C GLN A 50 16.33 -5.17 -13.37
N ASP A 51 17.42 -4.61 -13.91
CA ASP A 51 17.76 -4.68 -15.34
C ASP A 51 17.84 -6.13 -15.83
N SER A 52 18.44 -7.03 -15.04
CA SER A 52 18.52 -8.46 -15.37
C SER A 52 17.12 -9.10 -15.51
N ILE A 53 16.15 -8.70 -14.69
CA ILE A 53 14.77 -9.18 -14.81
C ILE A 53 14.10 -8.58 -16.05
N VAL A 54 14.28 -7.29 -16.30
CA VAL A 54 13.75 -6.62 -17.50
C VAL A 54 14.30 -7.28 -18.76
N ASP A 55 15.59 -7.61 -18.80
CA ASP A 55 16.22 -8.28 -19.94
C ASP A 55 15.63 -9.67 -20.19
N VAL A 56 15.41 -10.47 -19.13
CA VAL A 56 14.78 -11.79 -19.23
C VAL A 56 13.36 -11.69 -19.77
N PHE A 57 12.59 -10.73 -19.25
CA PHE A 57 11.17 -10.59 -19.55
C PHE A 57 10.88 -9.64 -20.72
N SER A 58 11.91 -9.05 -21.34
CA SER A 58 11.82 -8.16 -22.51
C SER A 58 11.06 -8.82 -23.67
N LYS A 59 11.26 -10.13 -23.84
CA LYS A 59 10.58 -10.97 -24.85
C LYS A 59 9.08 -11.15 -24.59
N TYR A 60 8.61 -10.85 -23.39
CA TYR A 60 7.26 -11.13 -22.90
C TYR A 60 6.44 -9.86 -22.64
N SER A 61 6.77 -8.74 -23.30
CA SER A 61 6.01 -7.47 -23.18
C SER A 61 5.76 -7.08 -21.72
N ILE A 62 6.85 -6.93 -20.98
CA ILE A 62 6.85 -6.57 -19.57
C ILE A 62 6.26 -5.16 -19.35
N GLN A 63 5.35 -5.03 -18.38
CA GLN A 63 4.75 -3.74 -18.01
C GLN A 63 5.38 -3.17 -16.74
N ARG A 64 5.65 -4.02 -15.75
CA ARG A 64 6.19 -3.59 -14.46
C ARG A 64 7.05 -4.68 -13.84
N VAL A 65 8.13 -4.27 -13.19
CA VAL A 65 8.93 -5.11 -12.28
C VAL A 65 8.87 -4.51 -10.90
N LEU A 66 8.77 -5.38 -9.91
CA LEU A 66 8.83 -5.00 -8.52
C LEU A 66 9.83 -5.88 -7.79
N MET A 67 10.97 -5.28 -7.45
CA MET A 67 11.99 -5.89 -6.63
C MET A 67 11.62 -5.67 -5.17
N VAL A 68 11.60 -6.74 -4.37
CA VAL A 68 11.25 -6.65 -2.95
C VAL A 68 12.53 -6.54 -2.10
N PRO A 69 12.71 -5.45 -1.33
CA PRO A 69 13.83 -5.30 -0.40
C PRO A 69 13.94 -6.48 0.58
N GLY A 70 15.16 -6.98 0.77
CA GLY A 70 15.43 -8.08 1.71
C GLY A 70 14.84 -9.45 1.32
N LYS A 71 14.33 -9.62 0.10
CA LYS A 71 13.74 -10.89 -0.36
C LYS A 71 14.51 -11.52 -1.53
N SER A 72 14.32 -12.83 -1.68
CA SER A 72 14.93 -13.68 -2.72
C SER A 72 14.03 -13.88 -3.95
N TYR A 73 12.94 -13.11 -4.02
CA TYR A 73 11.99 -13.10 -5.13
C TYR A 73 11.65 -11.67 -5.55
N SER A 74 11.08 -11.55 -6.74
CA SER A 74 10.52 -10.32 -7.30
C SER A 74 9.14 -10.61 -7.89
N PHE A 75 8.42 -9.55 -8.25
CA PHE A 75 7.15 -9.66 -8.98
C PHE A 75 7.25 -8.99 -10.34
N VAL A 76 6.55 -9.54 -11.32
CA VAL A 76 6.49 -9.03 -12.68
C VAL A 76 5.03 -8.95 -13.13
N GLU A 77 4.68 -7.84 -13.78
CA GLU A 77 3.41 -7.66 -14.49
C GLU A 77 3.68 -7.71 -16.00
N LEU A 78 2.96 -8.59 -16.69
CA LEU A 78 3.04 -8.75 -18.14
C LEU A 78 1.77 -8.21 -18.81
N ALA A 79 1.81 -8.07 -20.14
CA ALA A 79 0.69 -7.51 -20.89
C ALA A 79 -0.60 -8.33 -20.83
N SER A 80 -0.50 -9.67 -20.87
CA SER A 80 -1.66 -10.57 -20.81
C SER A 80 -1.35 -11.86 -20.05
N ASP A 81 -2.40 -12.59 -19.67
CA ASP A 81 -2.28 -13.89 -19.00
C ASP A 81 -1.77 -15.00 -19.94
N GLU A 82 -2.01 -14.90 -21.25
CA GLU A 82 -1.42 -15.85 -22.21
C GLU A 82 0.11 -15.72 -22.25
N VAL A 83 0.61 -14.49 -22.27
CA VAL A 83 2.05 -14.21 -22.28
C VAL A 83 2.71 -14.66 -20.97
N ALA A 84 2.00 -14.51 -19.84
CA ALA A 84 2.47 -15.03 -18.55
C ALA A 84 2.58 -16.56 -18.52
N ASN A 85 1.58 -17.27 -19.07
CA ASN A 85 1.63 -18.72 -19.21
C ASN A 85 2.77 -19.17 -20.14
N GLN A 86 3.02 -18.42 -21.21
CA GLN A 86 4.14 -18.69 -22.11
C GLN A 86 5.49 -18.53 -21.38
N ALA A 87 5.67 -17.43 -20.64
CA ALA A 87 6.88 -17.20 -19.85
C ALA A 87 7.13 -18.32 -18.83
N ILE A 88 6.08 -18.81 -18.16
CA ILE A 88 6.16 -19.97 -17.24
C ILE A 88 6.70 -21.22 -17.94
N ASN A 89 6.16 -21.54 -19.12
CA ASN A 89 6.54 -22.74 -19.86
C ASN A 89 8.00 -22.68 -20.33
N ASP A 90 8.49 -21.49 -20.65
CA ASP A 90 9.84 -21.28 -21.17
C ASP A 90 10.90 -21.18 -20.06
N ILE A 91 10.56 -20.57 -18.92
CA ILE A 91 11.53 -20.21 -17.88
C ILE A 91 11.59 -21.27 -16.76
N ASN A 92 10.46 -21.84 -16.33
CA ASN A 92 10.40 -22.62 -15.09
C ASN A 92 11.35 -23.82 -15.07
N GLY A 93 12.32 -23.78 -14.14
CA GLY A 93 13.30 -24.85 -13.95
C GLY A 93 14.32 -24.97 -15.08
N LYS A 94 14.29 -24.08 -16.09
CA LYS A 94 15.14 -24.13 -17.28
C LYS A 94 16.15 -22.98 -17.31
N LEU A 95 15.69 -21.75 -17.12
CA LEU A 95 16.54 -20.56 -17.21
C LEU A 95 17.32 -20.36 -15.91
N VAL A 96 18.64 -20.23 -16.02
CA VAL A 96 19.55 -19.94 -14.91
C VAL A 96 20.21 -18.60 -15.22
N LEU A 97 20.12 -17.64 -14.28
CA LEU A 97 20.83 -16.38 -14.42
C LEU A 97 22.28 -16.52 -13.93
N PRO A 98 23.25 -15.84 -14.56
CA PRO A 98 24.67 -15.91 -14.18
C PRO A 98 24.93 -15.63 -12.70
N GLU A 99 24.11 -14.75 -12.11
CA GLU A 99 24.26 -14.24 -10.75
C GLU A 99 23.68 -15.19 -9.69
N VAL A 100 22.85 -16.18 -10.07
CA VAL A 100 22.12 -17.04 -9.12
C VAL A 100 22.46 -18.51 -9.25
N LYS A 101 22.56 -19.18 -8.10
CA LYS A 101 22.82 -20.63 -8.03
C LYS A 101 21.53 -21.42 -8.21
N GLY A 102 21.14 -21.62 -9.46
CA GLY A 102 20.02 -22.51 -9.85
C GLY A 102 18.99 -21.81 -10.73
N PRO A 103 18.01 -22.57 -11.25
CA PRO A 103 17.06 -22.00 -12.20
C PRO A 103 16.03 -21.10 -11.53
N LEU A 104 15.40 -20.27 -12.33
CA LEU A 104 14.25 -19.46 -11.95
C LEU A 104 12.99 -20.32 -11.86
N TYR A 105 12.08 -19.90 -10.97
CA TYR A 105 10.76 -20.50 -10.82
C TYR A 105 9.73 -19.37 -10.76
N LEU A 106 8.64 -19.55 -11.49
CA LEU A 106 7.58 -18.58 -11.70
C LEU A 106 6.27 -19.15 -11.19
N LEU A 107 5.53 -18.36 -10.43
CA LEU A 107 4.19 -18.65 -9.94
C LEU A 107 3.21 -17.59 -10.44
N LEU A 108 2.04 -18.00 -10.92
CA LEU A 108 0.92 -17.10 -11.17
C LEU A 108 0.32 -16.67 -9.85
N VAL A 109 0.15 -15.38 -9.68
CA VAL A 109 -0.38 -14.81 -8.44
C VAL A 109 -1.53 -13.87 -8.73
N GLU A 110 -2.44 -13.71 -7.78
CA GLU A 110 -3.49 -12.69 -7.90
C GLU A 110 -2.89 -11.28 -7.88
N LYS A 111 -3.68 -10.30 -8.34
CA LYS A 111 -3.26 -8.90 -8.33
C LYS A 111 -2.94 -8.48 -6.91
N ARG A 112 -1.68 -8.17 -6.66
CA ARG A 112 -1.26 -7.66 -5.36
C ARG A 112 -1.81 -6.26 -5.13
N THR A 113 -2.44 -6.07 -3.98
CA THR A 113 -2.52 -4.76 -3.32
C THR A 113 -1.62 -4.86 -2.11
N PHE A 114 -0.69 -3.92 -2.00
CA PHE A 114 0.19 -3.87 -0.85
C PHE A 114 -0.55 -3.29 0.33
N SER A 115 -0.35 -3.86 1.51
CA SER A 115 -0.75 -3.17 2.73
C SER A 115 0.12 -1.92 2.91
N VAL A 116 -0.45 -0.90 3.55
CA VAL A 116 0.28 0.34 3.89
C VAL A 116 1.52 0.04 4.73
N ALA A 117 1.45 -0.95 5.63
CA ALA A 117 2.57 -1.35 6.46
C ALA A 117 3.73 -1.94 5.65
N GLU A 118 3.46 -2.78 4.64
CA GLU A 118 4.48 -3.31 3.74
C GLU A 118 5.11 -2.20 2.90
N MET A 119 4.30 -1.30 2.34
CA MET A 119 4.81 -0.15 1.59
C MET A 119 5.71 0.71 2.48
N HIS A 120 5.28 0.99 3.71
CA HIS A 120 6.04 1.79 4.66
C HIS A 120 7.38 1.14 5.02
N SER A 121 7.37 -0.16 5.32
CA SER A 121 8.60 -0.94 5.60
C SER A 121 9.58 -0.90 4.43
N TRP A 122 9.09 -0.98 3.19
CA TRP A 122 9.93 -0.93 2.00
C TRP A 122 10.48 0.46 1.74
N ILE A 123 9.68 1.51 1.95
CA ILE A 123 10.13 2.89 1.79
C ILE A 123 11.24 3.18 2.81
N ILE A 124 11.11 2.74 4.07
CA ILE A 124 12.14 2.89 5.11
C ILE A 124 13.45 2.19 4.70
N GLN A 125 13.38 1.00 4.09
CA GLN A 125 14.58 0.29 3.62
C GLN A 125 15.27 0.96 2.42
N CYS A 126 14.52 1.69 1.60
CA CYS A 126 15.04 2.43 0.45
C CYS A 126 15.47 3.86 0.82
N LEU A 127 14.91 4.41 1.88
CA LEU A 127 15.09 5.77 2.38
C LEU A 127 15.34 5.68 3.89
N PRO A 128 16.59 5.45 4.33
CA PRO A 128 16.92 5.33 5.76
C PRO A 128 16.61 6.61 6.56
N ASP A 129 16.50 7.75 5.87
CA ASP A 129 16.13 9.05 6.45
C ASP A 129 14.62 9.32 6.39
N LEU A 130 13.80 8.37 5.93
CA LEU A 130 12.35 8.51 6.03
C LEU A 130 12.00 8.46 7.53
N PRO A 131 11.46 9.54 8.10
CA PRO A 131 11.13 9.53 9.51
C PRO A 131 9.99 8.51 9.74
N GLU A 132 10.11 7.70 10.80
CA GLU A 132 9.05 6.75 11.19
C GLU A 132 7.69 7.44 11.43
N LYS A 133 7.71 8.76 11.67
CA LYS A 133 6.55 9.63 11.77
C LYS A 133 6.62 10.72 10.69
N PRO A 134 5.55 10.97 9.92
CA PRO A 134 5.47 12.18 9.11
C PRO A 134 5.54 13.43 10.00
N SER A 135 6.09 14.52 9.49
CA SER A 135 6.04 15.82 10.16
C SER A 135 4.59 16.26 10.37
N ASP A 136 4.31 17.04 11.42
CA ASP A 136 2.98 17.56 11.77
C ASP A 136 2.39 18.57 10.74
N ASP A 137 2.93 18.62 9.51
CA ASP A 137 2.46 19.50 8.44
C ASP A 137 1.27 18.90 7.68
N GLU A 138 0.29 19.74 7.34
CA GLU A 138 -0.97 19.36 6.68
C GLU A 138 -0.79 18.67 5.31
N ARG A 139 0.32 18.94 4.62
CA ARG A 139 0.68 18.30 3.35
C ARG A 139 2.18 18.06 3.27
N VAL A 140 2.58 16.86 3.64
CA VAL A 140 3.97 16.44 3.47
C VAL A 140 4.18 15.96 2.04
N PHE A 141 4.93 16.75 1.26
CA PHE A 141 5.41 16.37 -0.06
C PHE A 141 6.77 15.69 0.09
N TYR A 142 6.78 14.36 0.12
CA TYR A 142 8.04 13.64 -0.07
C TYR A 142 8.37 13.68 -1.56
N THR A 143 9.30 14.56 -1.95
CA THR A 143 9.87 14.58 -3.29
C THR A 143 11.21 13.88 -3.24
N PHE A 144 11.22 12.60 -3.57
CA PHE A 144 12.47 11.85 -3.67
C PHE A 144 12.98 11.95 -5.10
N LYS A 145 14.17 12.54 -5.30
CA LYS A 145 14.88 12.47 -6.58
C LYS A 145 15.98 11.42 -6.45
N SER A 146 15.80 10.27 -7.09
CA SER A 146 16.88 9.30 -7.22
C SER A 146 18.01 9.91 -8.05
N SER A 147 19.20 10.06 -7.47
CA SER A 147 20.40 10.49 -8.19
C SER A 147 20.92 9.45 -9.19
N LEU A 148 20.40 8.21 -9.13
CA LEU A 148 20.81 7.08 -9.97
C LEU A 148 19.79 6.72 -11.07
N LEU A 149 18.50 6.98 -10.86
CA LEU A 149 17.43 6.58 -11.79
C LEU A 149 16.66 7.77 -12.40
N GLU A 150 16.95 9.00 -11.97
CA GLU A 150 16.17 10.23 -12.27
C GLU A 150 14.66 10.17 -11.95
N THR A 151 14.17 9.06 -11.38
CA THR A 151 12.77 8.88 -11.00
C THR A 151 12.43 9.75 -9.79
N VAL A 152 11.32 10.49 -9.91
CA VAL A 152 10.73 11.26 -8.81
C VAL A 152 9.56 10.48 -8.22
N LEU A 153 9.67 10.07 -6.95
CA LEU A 153 8.52 9.55 -6.20
C LEU A 153 7.89 10.72 -5.45
N GLN A 154 6.60 10.95 -5.70
CA GLN A 154 5.80 11.97 -5.03
C GLN A 154 4.71 11.27 -4.21
N CYS A 155 4.87 11.24 -2.89
CA CYS A 155 3.84 10.76 -1.97
C CYS A 155 3.10 11.97 -1.38
N THR A 156 1.77 11.92 -1.44
CA THR A 156 0.88 12.95 -0.88
C THR A 156 0.07 12.34 0.26
N TYR A 157 0.27 12.82 1.48
CA TYR A 157 -0.61 12.50 2.61
C TYR A 157 -1.75 13.53 2.62
N ALA A 158 -3.00 13.07 2.46
CA ALA A 158 -4.17 13.93 2.34
C ALA A 158 -5.42 13.28 2.95
N LEU A 159 -5.28 12.70 4.14
CA LEU A 159 -6.41 12.05 4.84
C LEU A 159 -7.49 13.11 5.11
N GLY A 160 -8.74 12.84 4.71
CA GLY A 160 -9.86 13.78 4.88
C GLY A 160 -9.94 14.91 3.84
N CYS A 161 -8.98 14.99 2.90
CA CYS A 161 -9.11 15.88 1.74
C CYS A 161 -10.06 15.28 0.69
N PRO A 162 -10.62 16.08 -0.23
CA PRO A 162 -11.39 15.54 -1.35
C PRO A 162 -10.62 14.44 -2.09
N ASP A 163 -11.33 13.36 -2.45
CA ASP A 163 -10.84 12.24 -3.25
C ASP A 163 -9.69 11.42 -2.63
N PHE A 164 -9.59 11.37 -1.29
CA PHE A 164 -8.51 10.62 -0.61
C PHE A 164 -8.67 9.08 -0.58
N THR A 165 -9.85 8.54 -0.93
CA THR A 165 -10.12 7.09 -0.88
C THR A 165 -10.01 6.42 -2.25
N TRP A 166 -9.74 5.11 -2.28
CA TRP A 166 -9.90 4.29 -3.48
C TRP A 166 -10.66 3.00 -3.17
N PRO A 167 -11.82 2.73 -3.82
CA PRO A 167 -12.58 3.60 -4.73
C PRO A 167 -12.96 4.97 -4.15
N LEU A 168 -13.37 5.90 -5.01
CA LEU A 168 -13.74 7.26 -4.58
C LEU A 168 -15.07 7.25 -3.83
N TYR A 169 -15.05 7.73 -2.59
CA TYR A 169 -16.23 7.90 -1.75
C TYR A 169 -16.29 9.31 -1.18
N LYS A 170 -17.50 9.83 -0.99
CA LYS A 170 -17.73 11.15 -0.42
C LYS A 170 -18.23 11.03 1.01
N PRO A 171 -17.78 11.90 1.92
CA PRO A 171 -18.32 11.94 3.27
C PRO A 171 -19.80 12.29 3.26
N ASN A 172 -20.54 11.73 4.23
CA ASN A 172 -21.95 12.01 4.42
C ASN A 172 -22.20 12.42 5.90
N PRO A 173 -22.39 13.71 6.18
CA PRO A 173 -22.58 14.18 7.54
C PRO A 173 -23.97 13.86 8.12
N LYS A 174 -24.93 13.42 7.29
CA LYS A 174 -26.32 13.18 7.72
C LYS A 174 -26.60 11.72 8.07
N SER A 175 -25.74 10.80 7.67
CA SER A 175 -25.94 9.36 7.91
C SER A 175 -24.63 8.62 8.04
N GLY A 176 -24.67 7.49 8.73
CA GLY A 176 -23.53 6.57 8.87
C GLY A 176 -23.01 6.49 10.31
N ALA A 177 -21.90 5.80 10.52
CA ALA A 177 -21.32 5.68 11.86
C ALA A 177 -20.72 7.00 12.37
N SER A 178 -19.94 7.70 11.53
CA SER A 178 -19.15 8.89 11.94
C SER A 178 -19.90 10.21 11.85
N HIS A 179 -20.80 10.38 10.88
CA HIS A 179 -21.41 11.68 10.51
C HIS A 179 -20.36 12.77 10.22
N SER A 180 -19.17 12.36 9.77
CA SER A 180 -18.04 13.26 9.54
C SER A 180 -18.22 14.12 8.29
N LEU A 181 -17.74 15.36 8.33
CA LEU A 181 -17.66 16.27 7.18
C LEU A 181 -16.58 15.87 6.17
N PHE A 182 -15.55 15.15 6.64
CA PHE A 182 -14.33 14.88 5.86
C PHE A 182 -14.10 13.40 5.59
N PHE A 183 -14.63 12.51 6.43
CA PHE A 183 -14.30 11.09 6.45
C PHE A 183 -15.48 10.21 6.02
N PRO A 184 -15.45 9.58 4.83
CA PRO A 184 -16.51 8.69 4.36
C PRO A 184 -16.61 7.42 5.20
N GLU A 185 -17.80 6.82 5.25
CA GLU A 185 -18.06 5.61 6.02
C GLU A 185 -17.28 4.42 5.46
N GLU A 186 -17.05 4.38 4.15
CA GLU A 186 -16.27 3.36 3.46
C GLU A 186 -14.78 3.39 3.80
N ALA A 187 -14.29 4.50 4.37
CA ALA A 187 -12.93 4.57 4.92
C ALA A 187 -12.83 3.97 6.33
N ILE A 188 -13.94 3.67 6.99
CA ILE A 188 -13.96 2.87 8.22
C ILE A 188 -13.82 1.40 7.79
N PHE A 189 -12.89 0.67 8.42
CA PHE A 189 -12.59 -0.72 8.07
C PHE A 189 -13.86 -1.59 7.95
N LEU A 190 -14.17 -1.99 6.71
CA LEU A 190 -15.45 -2.61 6.36
C LEU A 190 -15.52 -4.12 6.66
N ASP A 191 -14.38 -4.81 6.73
CA ASP A 191 -14.37 -6.26 6.91
C ASP A 191 -14.84 -6.70 8.29
N HIS A 192 -14.95 -5.78 9.26
CA HIS A 192 -15.40 -6.12 10.60
C HIS A 192 -16.33 -5.06 11.22
N PRO A 193 -17.57 -5.42 11.63
CA PRO A 193 -18.58 -4.46 12.12
C PRO A 193 -18.16 -3.71 13.40
N ARG A 194 -17.19 -4.24 14.15
CA ARG A 194 -16.62 -3.63 15.36
C ARG A 194 -16.26 -2.16 15.16
N PHE A 195 -15.65 -1.76 14.05
CA PHE A 195 -15.14 -0.40 13.89
C PHE A 195 -16.23 0.62 13.63
N ALA A 196 -17.22 0.27 12.81
CA ALA A 196 -18.42 1.08 12.60
C ALA A 196 -19.24 1.19 13.90
N THR A 197 -19.45 0.08 14.61
CA THR A 197 -20.16 0.07 15.89
C THR A 197 -19.43 0.88 16.96
N LEU A 198 -18.10 0.80 17.04
CA LEU A 198 -17.31 1.58 17.99
C LEU A 198 -17.40 3.07 17.69
N THR A 199 -17.28 3.46 16.42
CA THR A 199 -17.41 4.86 15.98
C THR A 199 -18.78 5.42 16.36
N ARG A 200 -19.86 4.68 16.05
CA ARG A 200 -21.24 5.06 16.40
C ARG A 200 -21.42 5.19 17.91
N ASN A 201 -21.00 4.19 18.68
CA ASN A 201 -21.17 4.17 20.13
C ASN A 201 -20.41 5.31 20.82
N ILE A 202 -19.23 5.71 20.30
CA ILE A 202 -18.49 6.85 20.84
C ILE A 202 -19.25 8.15 20.60
N ARG A 203 -19.74 8.37 19.37
CA ARG A 203 -20.54 9.55 19.02
C ARG A 203 -21.82 9.63 19.86
N GLU A 204 -22.59 8.54 19.92
CA GLU A 204 -23.84 8.48 20.68
C GLU A 204 -23.61 8.67 22.19
N ARG A 205 -22.55 8.09 22.75
CA ARG A 205 -22.21 8.29 24.18
C ARG A 205 -21.79 9.72 24.49
N ARG A 206 -21.07 10.39 23.57
CA ARG A 206 -20.70 11.80 23.74
C ARG A 206 -21.89 12.74 23.56
N GLY A 207 -22.87 12.32 22.76
CA GLY A 207 -23.97 13.19 22.31
C GLY A 207 -23.56 14.18 21.22
N GLU A 208 -22.30 14.11 20.78
CA GLU A 208 -21.67 14.95 19.77
C GLU A 208 -20.58 14.16 19.02
N LYS A 209 -20.17 14.65 17.85
CA LYS A 209 -19.03 14.16 17.08
C LYS A 209 -17.74 14.27 17.89
N VAL A 210 -16.79 13.41 17.55
CA VAL A 210 -15.42 13.60 18.06
C VAL A 210 -14.91 14.91 17.48
N ALA A 211 -14.17 15.69 18.27
CA ALA A 211 -13.56 16.93 17.82
C ALA A 211 -12.07 16.90 18.18
N ILE A 212 -11.21 17.00 17.18
CA ILE A 212 -9.77 17.12 17.32
C ILE A 212 -9.39 18.46 16.70
N ASN A 213 -8.79 19.33 17.50
CA ASN A 213 -8.31 20.64 17.07
C ASN A 213 -6.77 20.61 17.10
N LEU A 214 -6.14 20.65 15.94
CA LEU A 214 -4.69 20.70 15.81
C LEU A 214 -4.24 22.14 15.56
N PRO A 215 -3.29 22.70 16.32
CA PRO A 215 -2.81 24.07 16.07
C PRO A 215 -2.30 24.21 14.63
N ILE A 216 -2.82 25.20 13.90
CA ILE A 216 -2.38 25.42 12.51
C ILE A 216 -0.96 25.98 12.48
N PHE A 217 -0.16 25.52 11.53
CA PHE A 217 1.15 26.12 11.27
C PHE A 217 0.98 27.54 10.71
N LYS A 218 1.59 28.51 11.40
CA LYS A 218 1.53 29.94 11.02
C LYS A 218 2.67 30.28 10.06
N ASP A 219 2.39 30.18 8.76
CA ASP A 219 3.27 30.70 7.71
C ASP A 219 2.89 32.16 7.34
N LYS A 220 3.72 32.83 6.53
CA LYS A 220 3.51 34.19 6.02
C LYS A 220 2.15 34.39 5.37
N ASN A 221 1.58 33.33 4.79
CA ASN A 221 0.31 33.36 4.07
C ASN A 221 -0.85 32.71 4.84
N THR A 222 -0.61 32.14 6.02
CA THR A 222 -1.69 31.54 6.83
C THR A 222 -2.53 32.67 7.43
N PRO A 223 -3.86 32.73 7.19
CA PRO A 223 -4.73 33.70 7.83
C PRO A 223 -4.65 33.59 9.36
N SER A 224 -4.69 34.72 10.08
CA SER A 224 -4.79 34.73 11.54
C SER A 224 -5.81 35.79 12.00
N PRO A 225 -6.94 35.38 12.60
CA PRO A 225 -7.28 34.00 12.96
C PRO A 225 -7.63 33.15 11.72
N PHE A 226 -7.12 31.92 11.67
CA PHE A 226 -7.60 30.91 10.72
C PHE A 226 -8.96 30.40 11.21
N ILE A 227 -9.98 30.54 10.37
CA ILE A 227 -11.36 30.11 10.62
C ILE A 227 -11.88 29.50 9.32
N GLU A 228 -12.37 28.26 9.39
CA GLU A 228 -12.91 27.54 8.25
C GLU A 228 -14.42 27.70 8.15
N ASP A 229 -14.94 27.69 6.92
CA ASP A 229 -16.38 27.68 6.66
C ASP A 229 -16.86 26.27 6.33
N PHE A 230 -17.44 25.60 7.33
CA PHE A 230 -17.98 24.24 7.19
C PHE A 230 -19.38 24.19 6.57
N SER A 231 -20.04 25.34 6.35
CA SER A 231 -21.39 25.37 5.78
C SER A 231 -21.44 24.73 4.39
N ILE A 232 -20.35 24.86 3.63
CA ILE A 232 -20.16 24.30 2.29
C ILE A 232 -20.15 22.75 2.32
N LEU A 233 -19.74 22.16 3.45
CA LEU A 233 -19.65 20.71 3.64
C LEU A 233 -20.94 20.09 4.20
N GLY A 234 -21.98 20.91 4.40
CA GLY A 234 -23.28 20.45 4.90
C GLY A 234 -23.34 20.28 6.42
N ASP A 235 -22.51 21.04 7.16
CA ASP A 235 -22.55 21.10 8.62
C ASP A 235 -23.89 21.64 9.13
N ASP A 236 -24.38 21.08 10.24
CA ASP A 236 -25.58 21.53 10.95
C ASP A 236 -25.24 22.56 12.06
N GLY A 237 -23.99 23.03 12.05
CA GLY A 237 -23.41 23.95 13.01
C GLY A 237 -22.70 23.25 14.18
N GLU A 238 -22.77 21.93 14.30
CA GLU A 238 -22.03 21.19 15.33
C GLU A 238 -20.52 21.36 15.16
N SER A 239 -19.99 21.17 13.95
CA SER A 239 -18.55 21.31 13.70
C SER A 239 -18.08 22.75 13.85
N ALA A 240 -18.86 23.72 13.36
CA ALA A 240 -18.55 25.13 13.54
C ALA A 240 -18.45 25.55 15.02
N ARG A 241 -19.25 24.95 15.92
CA ARG A 241 -19.17 25.20 17.38
C ARG A 241 -17.99 24.50 18.05
N ALA A 242 -17.56 23.36 17.52
CA ALA A 242 -16.48 22.55 18.09
C ALA A 242 -15.08 22.95 17.60
N ALA A 243 -14.99 23.63 16.45
CA ALA A 243 -13.74 24.12 15.88
C ALA A 243 -13.19 25.33 16.66
N LEU A 244 -11.88 25.35 16.87
CA LEU A 244 -11.17 26.45 17.51
C LEU A 244 -10.52 27.36 16.46
N PRO A 245 -10.47 28.70 16.67
CA PRO A 245 -9.67 29.58 15.82
C PRO A 245 -8.20 29.19 15.83
N ASP A 246 -7.48 29.41 14.72
CA ASP A 246 -6.07 29.00 14.55
C ASP A 246 -5.82 27.50 14.75
N HIS A 247 -6.84 26.65 14.51
CA HIS A 247 -6.70 25.20 14.52
C HIS A 247 -7.31 24.58 13.27
N VAL A 248 -6.71 23.47 12.83
CA VAL A 248 -7.27 22.53 11.87
C VAL A 248 -8.25 21.63 12.61
N TYR A 249 -9.49 21.57 12.14
CA TYR A 249 -10.55 20.81 12.79
C TYR A 249 -10.77 19.45 12.11
N LEU A 250 -10.78 18.37 12.91
CA LEU A 250 -11.03 17.00 12.45
C LEU A 250 -12.13 16.35 13.30
N ASP A 251 -13.09 15.67 12.65
CA ASP A 251 -14.33 15.24 13.30
C ASP A 251 -14.61 13.73 13.27
N ALA A 252 -13.61 12.91 12.92
CA ALA A 252 -13.74 11.47 12.80
C ALA A 252 -12.70 10.69 13.60
N MET A 253 -13.11 9.53 14.11
CA MET A 253 -12.23 8.59 14.79
C MET A 253 -11.07 8.09 13.89
N GLY A 254 -11.30 8.04 12.58
CA GLY A 254 -10.30 7.64 11.59
C GLY A 254 -9.05 8.54 11.56
N PHE A 255 -9.17 9.81 11.95
CA PHE A 255 -8.02 10.72 12.05
C PHE A 255 -7.06 10.40 13.19
N GLY A 256 -7.50 9.62 14.19
CA GLY A 256 -6.65 9.17 15.28
C GLY A 256 -6.31 7.68 15.16
N MET A 257 -7.33 6.82 15.16
CA MET A 257 -7.15 5.36 15.12
C MET A 257 -6.81 4.82 13.72
N GLY A 258 -6.97 5.62 12.67
CA GLY A 258 -6.47 5.28 11.33
C GLY A 258 -4.98 5.57 11.14
N CYS A 259 -4.32 6.19 12.12
CA CYS A 259 -2.88 6.41 12.11
C CYS A 259 -2.14 5.18 12.67
N CYS A 260 -1.05 4.78 12.01
CA CYS A 260 -0.20 3.69 12.45
C CYS A 260 0.54 4.08 13.74
N ARG A 261 0.69 3.13 14.66
CA ARG A 261 1.65 3.23 15.78
C ARG A 261 2.43 1.93 15.88
N GLY A 262 3.72 2.04 16.23
CA GLY A 262 4.51 0.92 16.69
C GLY A 262 4.28 0.77 18.20
N ASP A 263 3.74 -0.36 18.62
CA ASP A 263 3.61 -0.73 20.02
C ASP A 263 4.55 -1.91 20.29
N ASP A 264 5.62 -1.66 21.03
CA ASP A 264 6.51 -2.72 21.52
C ASP A 264 5.95 -3.27 22.84
N THR A 265 5.44 -4.50 22.81
CA THR A 265 5.09 -5.25 24.01
C THR A 265 6.26 -6.15 24.40
N TYR A 266 6.94 -5.80 25.51
CA TYR A 266 7.97 -6.62 26.15
C TYR A 266 7.40 -7.90 26.78
#